data_AF-A0A5B7I5L5-F1
#
_entry.id   AF-A0A5B7I5L5-F1
#
_cell.length_a   1.000
_cell.length_b   1.000
_cell.length_c   1.000
_cell.angle_alpha   90.00
_cell.angle_beta   90.00
_cell.angle_gamma   90.00
#
_symmetry.space_group_name_H-M   'P 1'
#
loop_
_entity.id
_entity.type
_entity.pdbx_description
1 polymer ?
#
loop_
_entity_poly.entity_id
_entity_poly.type
_entity_poly.pdbx_seq_one_letter_code
_entity_poly.pdbx_strand_id
1 'polypeptide(L)'
;MLLRRASVAEVEDDTKKYVPLTEELVREALRKDKGKDAQLVSWKYKDFTKKGDNYACFVTSVEVQYKEEEHGEPLQVTYVAKLAHQITSVFMDLMNEMFEKEGSCFIEILPKMNELLRELHIDSIR
;
A
#
# COMPACT_ATOMS: atom_id res chain seq x y z
N MET A 1 13.27 -44.47 15.72
CA MET A 1 11.87 -44.01 15.72
C MET A 1 11.87 -42.56 16.20
N LEU A 2 11.88 -41.62 15.26
CA LEU A 2 12.08 -40.19 15.49
C LEU A 2 10.73 -39.52 15.84
N LEU A 3 10.56 -39.11 17.10
CA LEU A 3 9.42 -38.30 17.53
C LEU A 3 9.73 -36.82 17.27
N ARG A 4 9.22 -36.32 16.15
CA ARG A 4 9.01 -34.88 15.91
C ARG A 4 8.02 -34.36 16.97
N ARG A 5 8.50 -33.56 17.92
CA ARG A 5 7.66 -32.56 18.59
C ARG A 5 7.80 -31.27 17.79
N ALA A 6 6.89 -31.06 16.84
CA ALA A 6 6.63 -29.72 16.34
C ALA A 6 5.85 -28.99 17.44
N SER A 7 6.52 -28.08 18.13
CA SER A 7 5.88 -27.07 18.96
C SER A 7 5.11 -26.15 18.01
N VAL A 8 3.80 -26.35 17.93
CA VAL A 8 2.89 -25.33 17.38
C VAL A 8 2.89 -24.22 18.42
N ALA A 9 3.69 -23.18 18.18
CA ALA A 9 3.48 -21.91 18.82
C ALA A 9 2.22 -21.32 18.17
N GLU A 10 1.07 -21.59 18.78
CA GLU A 10 -0.12 -20.77 18.63
C GLU A 10 0.26 -19.38 19.15
N VAL A 11 0.65 -18.49 18.25
CA VAL A 11 0.65 -17.05 18.54
C VAL A 11 -0.72 -16.57 18.09
N GLU A 12 -1.62 -16.42 19.06
CA GLU A 12 -2.89 -15.70 18.90
C GLU A 12 -2.60 -14.32 18.30
N ASP A 13 -3.02 -14.10 17.06
CA ASP A 13 -2.97 -12.79 16.38
C ASP A 13 -4.14 -11.93 16.90
N ASP A 14 -3.82 -11.11 17.89
CA ASP A 14 -4.77 -10.27 18.61
C ASP A 14 -5.34 -9.16 17.69
N THR A 15 -6.49 -9.48 17.10
CA THR A 15 -7.51 -8.57 16.55
C THR A 15 -7.04 -7.44 15.61
N LYS A 16 -6.87 -7.76 14.33
CA LYS A 16 -6.78 -6.76 13.24
C LYS A 16 -8.05 -5.92 13.11
N LYS A 17 -8.10 -4.78 13.82
CA LYS A 17 -9.17 -3.75 13.79
C LYS A 17 -8.89 -2.67 12.74
N TYR A 18 -8.78 -3.05 11.47
CA TYR A 18 -8.66 -2.10 10.36
C TYR A 18 -9.66 -2.45 9.26
N VAL A 19 -10.02 -1.46 8.43
CA VAL A 19 -10.83 -1.74 7.24
C VAL A 19 -9.95 -2.50 6.24
N PRO A 20 -10.29 -3.75 5.89
CA PRO A 20 -9.47 -4.54 4.98
C PRO A 20 -9.49 -3.90 3.59
N LEU A 21 -8.34 -3.85 2.92
CA LEU A 21 -8.30 -3.60 1.48
C LEU A 21 -9.08 -4.69 0.77
N THR A 22 -9.88 -4.29 -0.21
CA THR A 22 -10.62 -5.19 -1.09
C THR A 22 -9.93 -5.29 -2.44
N GLU A 23 -10.22 -6.35 -3.19
CA GLU A 23 -9.69 -6.50 -4.53
C GLU A 23 -10.13 -5.36 -5.45
N GLU A 24 -11.34 -4.83 -5.26
CA GLU A 24 -11.87 -3.70 -6.02
C GLU A 24 -11.01 -2.44 -5.84
N LEU A 25 -10.60 -2.14 -4.60
CA LEU A 25 -9.71 -1.02 -4.31
C LEU A 25 -8.34 -1.21 -4.96
N VAL A 26 -7.79 -2.43 -4.92
CA VAL A 26 -6.52 -2.76 -5.57
C VAL A 26 -6.63 -2.62 -7.09
N ARG A 27 -7.74 -3.07 -7.68
CA ARG A 27 -8.00 -2.96 -9.11
C ARG A 27 -8.19 -1.50 -9.54
N GLU A 28 -8.85 -0.68 -8.73
CA GLU A 28 -9.01 0.75 -8.98
C GLU A 28 -7.67 1.47 -8.91
N ALA A 29 -6.85 1.20 -7.88
CA ALA A 29 -5.52 1.77 -7.74
C ALA A 29 -4.62 1.38 -8.94
N LEU A 30 -4.64 0.11 -9.33
CA LEU A 30 -3.91 -0.39 -10.50
C LEU A 30 -4.32 0.35 -11.78
N ARG A 31 -5.62 0.55 -12.00
CA ARG A 31 -6.11 1.27 -13.19
C ARG A 31 -5.75 2.75 -13.19
N LYS A 32 -5.71 3.40 -12.02
CA LYS A 32 -5.29 4.80 -11.90
C LYS A 32 -3.78 4.97 -12.17
N ASP A 33 -2.97 4.00 -11.78
CA ASP A 33 -1.51 4.03 -11.95
C ASP A 33 -1.08 3.58 -13.37
N LYS A 34 -1.58 2.44 -13.84
CA LYS A 34 -1.14 1.80 -15.11
C LYS A 34 -2.08 2.03 -16.29
N GLY A 35 -3.28 2.55 -16.04
CA GLY A 35 -4.29 2.77 -17.06
C GLY A 35 -5.34 1.66 -17.13
N LYS A 36 -6.36 1.90 -17.95
CA LYS A 36 -7.57 1.06 -18.05
C LYS A 36 -7.32 -0.37 -18.55
N ASP A 37 -6.23 -0.57 -19.30
CA ASP A 37 -5.90 -1.84 -19.95
C ASP A 37 -5.12 -2.78 -19.01
N ALA A 38 -4.69 -2.30 -17.85
CA ALA A 38 -4.07 -3.11 -16.82
C ALA A 38 -5.09 -4.03 -16.15
N GLN A 39 -4.90 -5.34 -16.31
CA GLN A 39 -5.75 -6.38 -15.76
C GLN A 39 -5.09 -7.04 -14.55
N LEU A 40 -5.74 -6.95 -13.41
CA LEU A 40 -5.29 -7.60 -12.18
C LEU A 40 -5.26 -9.12 -12.34
N VAL A 41 -4.12 -9.75 -12.06
CA VAL A 41 -3.94 -11.21 -12.06
C VAL A 41 -4.00 -11.76 -10.63
N SER A 42 -3.22 -11.17 -9.72
CA SER A 42 -3.22 -11.55 -8.31
C SER A 42 -2.68 -10.40 -7.46
N TRP A 43 -3.00 -10.44 -6.17
CA TRP A 43 -2.45 -9.50 -5.20
C TRP A 43 -2.29 -10.16 -3.83
N LYS A 44 -1.41 -9.62 -3.01
CA LYS A 44 -1.26 -10.05 -1.61
C LYS A 44 -0.77 -8.92 -0.72
N TYR A 45 -1.12 -9.02 0.56
CA TYR A 45 -0.49 -8.24 1.60
C TYR A 45 0.93 -8.71 1.85
N LYS A 46 1.78 -7.75 2.20
CA LYS A 46 3.11 -7.99 2.75
C LYS A 46 3.32 -7.03 3.90
N ASP A 47 3.71 -7.60 5.04
CA ASP A 47 4.01 -6.80 6.22
C ASP A 47 5.13 -5.82 5.89
N PHE A 48 4.82 -4.54 6.11
CA PHE A 48 5.73 -3.44 5.83
C PHE A 48 6.29 -2.83 7.11
N THR A 49 5.63 -3.09 8.24
CA THR A 49 5.99 -2.58 9.55
C THR A 49 6.39 -3.73 10.48
N LYS A 50 7.32 -3.46 11.39
CA LYS A 50 7.72 -4.35 12.48
C LYS A 50 7.37 -3.73 13.83
N LYS A 51 7.34 -4.56 14.87
CA LYS A 51 7.17 -4.08 16.25
C LYS A 51 8.22 -3.00 16.56
N GLY A 52 7.76 -1.84 17.03
CA GLY A 52 8.62 -0.69 17.37
C GLY A 52 8.61 0.44 16.36
N ASP A 53 7.99 0.28 15.18
CA ASP A 53 7.92 1.37 14.20
C ASP A 53 6.92 2.49 14.60
N ASN A 54 6.16 2.33 15.70
CA ASN A 54 5.31 3.35 16.34
C ASN A 54 4.49 4.22 15.37
N TYR A 55 3.72 3.59 14.49
CA TYR A 55 2.79 4.31 13.61
C TYR A 55 1.42 4.52 14.27
N ALA A 56 0.86 5.72 14.09
CA ALA A 56 -0.53 6.01 14.47
C ALA A 56 -1.57 5.25 13.62
N CYS A 57 -1.11 4.58 12.56
CA CYS A 57 -1.90 3.85 11.58
C CYS A 57 -1.19 2.57 11.15
N PHE A 58 -1.91 1.64 10.54
CA PHE A 58 -1.31 0.46 9.97
C PHE A 58 -0.77 0.79 8.56
N VAL A 59 0.47 0.42 8.27
CA VAL A 59 1.06 0.59 6.94
C VAL A 59 1.43 -0.78 6.40
N THR A 60 1.00 -1.10 5.19
CA THR A 60 1.25 -2.39 4.56
C THR A 60 1.65 -2.24 3.11
N SER A 61 2.40 -3.21 2.61
CA SER A 61 2.74 -3.30 1.21
C SER A 61 1.76 -4.23 0.51
N VAL A 62 1.32 -3.83 -0.68
CA VAL A 62 0.45 -4.62 -1.54
C VAL A 62 1.24 -4.96 -2.78
N GLU A 63 1.64 -6.23 -2.89
CA GLU A 63 2.29 -6.73 -4.09
C GLU A 63 1.21 -7.15 -5.09
N VAL A 64 1.24 -6.56 -6.29
CA VAL A 64 0.24 -6.73 -7.34
C VAL A 64 0.90 -7.31 -8.59
N GLN A 65 0.32 -8.39 -9.12
CA GLN A 65 0.64 -8.90 -10.45
C GLN A 65 -0.48 -8.53 -11.41
N TYR A 66 -0.12 -8.04 -12.59
CA TYR A 66 -1.05 -7.60 -13.61
C TYR A 66 -0.58 -7.96 -15.01
N LYS A 67 -1.46 -7.85 -16.00
CA LYS A 67 -1.15 -8.00 -17.43
C LYS A 67 -1.62 -6.77 -18.18
N GLU A 68 -0.91 -6.46 -19.25
CA GLU A 68 -1.31 -5.47 -20.26
C GLU A 68 -1.36 -6.20 -21.60
N GLU A 69 -2.28 -5.82 -22.50
CA GLU A 69 -2.47 -6.54 -23.77
C GLU A 69 -1.20 -6.59 -24.63
N GLU A 70 -0.35 -5.57 -24.53
CA GLU A 70 0.92 -5.45 -25.26
C GLU A 70 2.03 -6.33 -24.67
N HIS A 71 1.86 -6.81 -23.43
CA HIS A 71 2.85 -7.59 -22.71
C HIS A 71 2.40 -9.05 -22.52
N GLY A 72 3.12 -9.98 -23.13
CA GLY A 72 2.81 -11.42 -23.03
C GLY A 72 3.01 -12.03 -21.64
N GLU A 73 3.83 -11.41 -20.79
CA GLU A 73 4.17 -11.88 -19.45
C GLU A 73 3.55 -11.00 -18.34
N PRO A 74 3.20 -11.57 -17.17
CA PRO A 74 2.72 -10.80 -16.03
C PRO A 74 3.76 -9.80 -15.53
N LEU A 75 3.33 -8.56 -15.36
CA LEU A 75 4.07 -7.46 -14.75
C LEU A 75 3.83 -7.40 -13.24
N GLN A 76 4.73 -6.75 -12.51
CA GLN A 76 4.63 -6.57 -11.06
C GLN A 76 4.71 -5.10 -10.67
N VAL A 77 3.88 -4.70 -9.72
CA VAL A 77 3.95 -3.39 -9.05
C VAL A 77 3.69 -3.57 -7.56
N THR A 78 4.28 -2.70 -6.75
CA THR A 78 4.09 -2.70 -5.30
C THR A 78 3.52 -1.36 -4.88
N TYR A 79 2.40 -1.41 -4.17
CA TYR A 79 1.82 -0.23 -3.52
C TYR A 79 2.11 -0.25 -2.02
N VAL A 80 2.15 0.93 -1.42
CA VAL A 80 2.16 1.10 0.04
C VAL A 80 0.80 1.68 0.44
N ALA A 81 0.08 0.99 1.31
CA ALA A 81 -1.25 1.38 1.76
C ALA A 81 -1.20 1.78 3.23
N LYS A 82 -1.78 2.94 3.54
CA LYS A 82 -1.94 3.48 4.89
C LYS A 82 -3.38 3.25 5.32
N LEU A 83 -3.60 2.39 6.32
CA LEU A 83 -4.91 2.00 6.81
C LEU A 83 -5.15 2.62 8.19
N ALA A 84 -6.27 3.33 8.31
CA ALA A 84 -6.70 3.86 9.60
C ALA A 84 -7.13 2.71 10.53
N HIS A 85 -6.77 2.81 11.81
CA HIS A 85 -7.31 1.96 12.85
C HIS A 85 -8.81 2.23 13.02
N GLN A 86 -9.60 1.21 13.37
CA GLN A 86 -10.98 1.40 13.82
C GLN A 86 -10.98 1.99 15.25
N ILE A 87 -10.73 3.28 15.34
CA ILE A 87 -10.78 4.09 16.58
C ILE A 87 -12.08 4.93 16.55
N THR A 88 -12.37 5.64 17.63
CA THR A 88 -13.48 6.60 17.72
C THR A 88 -13.54 7.54 16.51
N SER A 89 -14.76 7.95 16.14
CA SER A 89 -15.02 8.75 14.93
C SER A 89 -14.20 10.03 14.83
N VAL A 90 -14.04 10.77 15.93
CA VAL A 90 -13.27 12.04 15.97
C VAL A 90 -11.80 11.82 15.61
N PHE A 91 -11.20 10.73 16.08
CA PHE A 91 -9.80 10.43 15.75
C PHE A 91 -9.66 9.95 14.30
N MET A 92 -10.67 9.22 13.81
CA MET A 92 -10.71 8.76 12.42
C MET A 92 -10.79 9.92 11.43
N ASP A 93 -11.63 10.92 11.70
CA ASP A 93 -11.77 12.12 10.86
C ASP A 93 -10.47 12.92 10.80
N LEU A 94 -9.81 13.13 11.94
CA LEU A 94 -8.51 13.79 12.00
C LEU A 94 -7.44 13.04 11.20
N MET A 95 -7.38 11.71 11.33
CA MET A 95 -6.43 10.88 10.59
C MET A 95 -6.69 10.90 9.09
N ASN A 96 -7.97 10.88 8.67
CA ASN A 96 -8.34 10.98 7.27
C ASN A 96 -7.92 12.34 6.68
N GLU A 97 -8.16 13.45 7.39
CA GLU A 97 -7.72 14.78 6.92
C GLU A 97 -6.18 14.84 6.78
N MET A 98 -5.44 14.24 7.72
CA MET A 98 -3.98 14.14 7.60
C MET A 98 -3.56 13.30 6.39
N PHE A 99 -4.22 12.17 6.15
CA PHE A 99 -3.91 11.30 5.01
C PHE A 99 -4.22 11.97 3.68
N GLU A 100 -5.30 12.74 3.59
CA GLU A 100 -5.64 13.50 2.38
C GLU A 100 -4.58 14.57 2.09
N LYS A 101 -4.15 15.33 3.10
CA LYS A 101 -3.07 16.33 2.95
C LYS A 101 -1.76 15.67 2.55
N GLU A 102 -1.39 14.57 3.20
CA GLU A 102 -0.21 13.78 2.85
C GLU A 102 -0.31 13.26 1.41
N GLY A 103 -1.46 12.71 1.02
CA GLY A 103 -1.75 12.26 -0.33
C GLY A 103 -1.59 13.36 -1.38
N SER A 104 -2.12 14.56 -1.13
CA SER A 104 -1.95 15.70 -2.04
C SER A 104 -0.48 16.10 -2.23
N CYS A 105 0.36 15.92 -1.21
CA CYS A 105 1.78 16.19 -1.33
C CYS A 105 2.43 15.25 -2.35
N PHE A 106 2.14 13.95 -2.28
CA PHE A 106 2.70 12.96 -3.20
C PHE A 106 2.07 12.98 -4.60
N ILE A 107 0.77 13.28 -4.70
CA ILE A 107 0.02 13.21 -5.97
C ILE A 107 0.11 14.51 -6.75
N GLU A 108 0.13 15.67 -6.09
CA GLU A 108 0.06 16.97 -6.76
C GLU A 108 1.33 17.79 -6.62
N ILE A 109 1.88 17.90 -5.40
CA ILE A 109 3.00 18.79 -5.13
C ILE A 109 4.31 18.18 -5.65
N LEU A 110 4.60 16.93 -5.32
CA LEU A 110 5.84 16.25 -5.70
C LEU A 110 6.04 16.18 -7.23
N PRO A 111 5.04 15.85 -8.06
CA PRO A 111 5.20 15.89 -9.51
C PRO A 111 5.53 17.28 -10.05
N LYS A 112 4.84 18.33 -9.58
CA LYS A 112 5.10 19.72 -9.96
C LYS A 112 6.49 20.18 -9.53
N MET A 113 6.93 19.79 -8.33
CA MET A 113 8.29 20.04 -7.88
C MET A 113 9.30 19.35 -8.80
N ASN A 114 9.05 18.10 -9.18
CA ASN A 114 9.92 17.36 -10.10
C ASN A 114 9.94 17.95 -11.51
N GLU A 115 8.85 18.56 -11.99
CA GLU A 115 8.84 19.34 -13.23
C GLU A 115 9.81 20.52 -13.16
N LEU A 116 9.72 21.33 -12.10
CA LEU A 116 10.61 22.47 -11.88
C LEU A 116 12.08 22.06 -11.74
N LEU A 117 12.36 20.97 -11.03
CA LEU A 117 13.72 20.45 -10.90
C LEU A 117 14.29 20.03 -12.26
N ARG A 118 13.48 19.39 -13.11
CA ARG A 118 13.90 19.01 -14.47
C ARG A 118 14.22 20.22 -15.34
N GLU A 119 13.44 21.29 -15.25
CA GLU A 119 13.72 22.56 -15.95
C GLU A 119 15.06 23.18 -15.52
N LEU A 120 15.43 22.99 -14.25
CA LEU A 120 16.71 23.43 -13.69
C LEU A 120 17.85 22.43 -13.89
N HIS A 121 17.62 21.32 -14.59
CA HIS A 121 18.56 20.22 -14.77
C HIS A 121 19.07 19.60 -13.45
N ILE A 122 18.20 19.59 -12.43
CA ILE A 122 18.44 18.95 -11.12
C ILE A 122 17.70 17.61 -11.08
N ASP A 123 18.31 16.62 -10.45
CA ASP A 123 17.70 15.30 -10.26
C ASP A 123 16.36 15.39 -9.52
N SER A 124 15.40 14.58 -9.97
CA SER A 124 14.08 14.49 -9.36
C SER A 124 14.13 13.85 -7.97
N ILE A 125 13.28 14.34 -7.08
CA ILE A 125 13.08 13.82 -5.74
C ILE A 125 12.13 12.61 -5.83
N ARG A 126 12.45 11.56 -5.08
CA ARG A 126 11.69 10.31 -4.97
C ARG A 126 10.86 10.28 -3.70
#